data_AF-A0A7S1UCM5-F1
#
_entry.id   AF-A0A7S1UCM5-F1
#
_cell.length_a   1.000
_cell.length_b   1.000
_cell.length_c   1.000
_cell.angle_alpha   90.00
_cell.angle_beta   90.00
_cell.angle_gamma   90.00
#
_symmetry.space_group_name_H-M   'P 1'
#
loop_
_entity.id
_entity.type
_entity.pdbx_description
1 polymer ?
#
loop_
_entity_poly.entity_id
_entity_poly.type
_entity_poly.pdbx_seq_one_letter_code
_entity_poly.pdbx_strand_id
1 'polypeptide(L)'
;VFAVWDFMSLLHALRGAFAPTRLPWVPSGDVILRRFINKIIVCEEPDEDGRGGFWSHFELYLAAMEEIGADTTPVRHFVELVSDGVSVSAALELSRAPAGAGRFVRATF
;
A
#
# COMPACT_ATOMS: atom_id res chain seq x y z
N VAL A 1 7.77 6.01 2.69
CA VAL A 1 7.11 4.72 3.03
C VAL A 1 5.64 4.87 3.44
N PHE A 2 5.25 5.70 4.42
CA PHE A 2 3.82 5.90 4.77
C PHE A 2 2.95 6.40 3.61
N ALA A 3 3.45 7.37 2.83
CA ALA A 3 2.75 7.83 1.63
C ALA A 3 2.64 6.74 0.54
N VAL A 4 3.59 5.79 0.51
CA VAL A 4 3.52 4.64 -0.40
C VAL A 4 2.41 3.70 0.07
N TRP A 5 2.35 3.38 1.36
CA TRP A 5 1.25 2.59 1.93
C TRP A 5 -0.14 3.21 1.67
N ASP A 6 -0.25 4.54 1.82
CA ASP A 6 -1.47 5.30 1.52
C ASP A 6 -1.87 5.16 0.05
N PHE A 7 -0.91 5.36 -0.86
CA PHE A 7 -1.12 5.16 -2.30
C PHE A 7 -1.54 3.73 -2.64
N MET A 8 -0.88 2.71 -2.08
CA MET A 8 -1.26 1.30 -2.28
C MET A 8 -2.70 1.04 -1.84
N SER A 9 -3.12 1.65 -0.73
CA SER A 9 -4.49 1.54 -0.25
C SER A 9 -5.51 2.19 -1.20
N LEU A 10 -5.20 3.39 -1.73
CA LEU A 10 -6.02 4.05 -2.75
C LEU A 10 -6.10 3.23 -4.04
N LEU A 11 -4.98 2.66 -4.48
CA LEU A 11 -4.92 1.80 -5.66
C LEU A 11 -5.79 0.55 -5.49
N HIS A 12 -5.77 -0.08 -4.32
CA HIS A 12 -6.65 -1.21 -4.00
C HIS A 12 -8.13 -0.80 -3.94
N ALA A 13 -8.46 0.39 -3.43
CA ALA A 13 -9.82 0.93 -3.48
C ALA A 13 -10.31 1.12 -4.93
N LEU A 14 -9.46 1.69 -5.81
CA LEU A 14 -9.75 1.85 -7.24
C LEU A 14 -9.93 0.50 -7.94
N ARG A 15 -9.08 -0.49 -7.64
CA ARG A 15 -9.25 -1.87 -8.13
C ARG A 15 -10.59 -2.45 -7.68
N GLY A 16 -10.98 -2.24 -6.42
CA GLY A 16 -12.29 -2.67 -5.91
C GLY A 16 -13.47 -2.07 -6.67
N ALA A 17 -13.35 -0.82 -7.15
CA ALA A 17 -14.40 -0.13 -7.89
C ALA A 17 -14.46 -0.53 -9.37
N PHE A 18 -13.30 -0.68 -10.04
CA PHE A 18 -13.24 -0.78 -11.50
C PHE A 18 -12.69 -2.10 -12.03
N ALA A 19 -11.97 -2.87 -11.22
CA ALA A 19 -11.44 -4.20 -11.57
C ALA A 19 -11.59 -5.20 -10.40
N PRO A 20 -12.82 -5.39 -9.88
CA PRO A 20 -13.05 -6.12 -8.65
C PRO A 20 -12.66 -7.59 -8.74
N THR A 21 -12.06 -8.12 -7.67
CA THR A 21 -11.66 -9.52 -7.52
C THR A 21 -12.68 -10.33 -6.71
N ARG A 22 -13.98 -9.99 -6.82
CA ARG A 22 -15.06 -10.63 -6.06
C ARG A 22 -15.35 -12.05 -6.58
N LEU A 23 -15.85 -12.90 -5.69
CA LEU A 23 -16.27 -14.27 -6.00
C LEU A 23 -17.79 -14.45 -5.75
N PRO A 24 -18.52 -15.20 -6.60
CA PRO A 24 -18.04 -15.84 -7.84
C PRO A 24 -17.68 -14.81 -8.92
N TRP A 25 -16.71 -15.16 -9.77
CA TRP A 25 -16.24 -14.24 -10.81
C TRP A 25 -17.28 -14.06 -11.91
N VAL A 26 -17.59 -12.79 -12.23
CA VAL A 26 -18.49 -12.40 -13.31
C VAL A 26 -17.86 -11.25 -14.09
N PRO A 27 -17.78 -11.33 -15.44
CA PRO A 27 -17.26 -10.23 -16.23
C PRO A 27 -18.20 -9.02 -16.13
N SER A 28 -17.65 -7.86 -15.75
CA SER A 28 -18.41 -6.61 -15.65
C SER A 28 -17.51 -5.41 -15.98
N GLY A 29 -18.15 -4.26 -16.23
CA GLY A 29 -17.48 -2.97 -16.44
C GLY A 29 -16.74 -2.81 -17.77
N ASP A 30 -16.03 -1.69 -17.89
CA ASP A 30 -15.21 -1.35 -19.06
C ASP A 30 -13.90 -2.16 -19.08
N VAL A 31 -13.67 -2.91 -20.16
CA VAL A 31 -12.50 -3.78 -20.34
C VAL A 31 -11.18 -2.99 -20.42
N ILE A 32 -11.20 -1.80 -21.01
CA ILE A 32 -10.02 -0.92 -21.15
C ILE A 32 -9.64 -0.39 -19.77
N LEU A 33 -10.62 0.09 -18.99
CA LEU A 33 -10.38 0.59 -17.63
C LEU A 33 -9.87 -0.52 -16.71
N ARG A 34 -10.48 -1.71 -16.77
CA ARG A 34 -10.01 -2.89 -16.03
C ARG A 34 -8.57 -3.25 -16.36
N ARG A 35 -8.23 -3.29 -17.66
CA ARG A 35 -6.86 -3.56 -18.11
C ARG A 35 -5.90 -2.49 -17.59
N PHE A 36 -6.30 -1.22 -17.63
CA PHE A 36 -5.48 -0.12 -17.14
C PHE A 36 -5.18 -0.25 -15.65
N ILE A 37 -6.20 -0.46 -14.81
CA ILE A 37 -6.02 -0.66 -13.37
C ILE A 37 -5.18 -1.90 -13.06
N ASN A 38 -5.46 -3.04 -13.71
CA ASN A 38 -4.68 -4.26 -13.49
C ASN A 38 -3.21 -4.10 -13.90
N LYS A 39 -2.91 -3.29 -14.93
CA LYS A 39 -1.52 -2.97 -15.28
C LYS A 39 -0.83 -2.17 -14.18
N ILE A 40 -1.49 -1.18 -13.60
CA ILE A 40 -0.92 -0.42 -12.48
C ILE A 40 -0.63 -1.36 -11.31
N ILE A 41 -1.57 -2.25 -10.97
CA ILE A 41 -1.36 -3.24 -9.91
C ILE A 41 -0.11 -4.10 -10.15
N VAL A 42 0.11 -4.58 -11.38
CA VAL A 42 1.31 -5.37 -11.71
C VAL A 42 2.59 -4.57 -11.52
N CYS A 43 2.59 -3.26 -11.78
CA CYS A 43 3.77 -2.41 -11.60
C CYS A 43 4.00 -1.97 -10.15
N GLU A 44 3.02 -2.10 -9.26
CA GLU A 44 3.09 -1.52 -7.91
C GLU A 44 3.15 -2.58 -6.80
N GLU A 45 2.49 -3.73 -6.99
CA GLU A 45 2.34 -4.76 -5.96
C GLU A 45 3.33 -5.94 -6.14
N PRO A 46 3.60 -6.43 -7.37
CA PRO A 46 4.73 -7.33 -7.63
C PRO A 46 5.70 -6.73 -8.66
N ASP A 47 6.42 -5.67 -8.28
CA ASP A 47 7.47 -5.09 -9.13
C ASP A 47 8.79 -5.86 -9.00
N GLU A 48 9.65 -5.78 -10.01
CA GLU A 48 10.96 -6.42 -10.00
C GLU A 48 11.86 -5.83 -8.91
N ASP A 49 12.47 -6.68 -8.08
CA ASP A 49 13.34 -6.23 -6.97
C ASP A 49 14.80 -5.96 -7.41
N GLY A 50 15.12 -6.15 -8.69
CA GLY A 50 16.48 -6.05 -9.24
C GLY A 50 17.43 -7.19 -8.82
N ARG A 51 16.93 -8.21 -8.10
CA ARG A 51 17.67 -9.37 -7.58
C ARG A 51 17.10 -10.70 -8.09
N GLY A 52 16.13 -10.65 -8.99
CA GLY A 52 15.47 -11.83 -9.59
C GLY A 52 14.20 -12.27 -8.86
N GLY A 53 13.71 -11.47 -7.91
CA GLY A 53 12.45 -11.64 -7.21
C GLY A 53 11.45 -10.52 -7.52
N PHE A 54 10.34 -10.53 -6.80
CA PHE A 54 9.30 -9.51 -6.88
C PHE A 54 8.89 -9.05 -5.50
N TRP A 55 8.73 -7.74 -5.33
CA TRP A 55 8.25 -7.09 -4.11
C TRP A 55 7.24 -6.01 -4.46
N SER A 56 6.39 -5.67 -3.50
CA SER A 56 5.61 -4.44 -3.60
C SER A 56 6.53 -3.23 -3.53
N HIS A 57 6.12 -2.11 -4.13
CA HIS A 57 6.82 -0.85 -3.96
C HIS A 57 6.96 -0.46 -2.48
N PHE A 58 5.97 -0.81 -1.65
CA PHE A 58 6.08 -0.59 -0.21
C PHE A 58 7.28 -1.34 0.40
N GLU A 59 7.43 -2.63 0.08
CA GLU A 59 8.55 -3.46 0.54
C GLU A 59 9.89 -2.97 -0.02
N LEU A 60 9.94 -2.56 -1.29
CA LEU A 60 11.16 -1.99 -1.90
C LEU A 60 11.64 -0.74 -1.16
N TYR A 61 10.73 0.19 -0.85
CA TYR A 61 11.07 1.38 -0.06
C TYR A 61 11.49 1.05 1.37
N LEU A 62 10.85 0.05 1.99
CA LEU A 62 11.19 -0.39 3.35
C LEU A 62 12.60 -0.99 3.40
N ALA A 63 12.92 -1.86 2.44
CA ALA A 63 14.25 -2.45 2.30
C ALA A 63 15.31 -1.37 2.03
N ALA A 64 15.03 -0.41 1.15
CA ALA A 64 15.94 0.71 0.88
C ALA A 64 16.19 1.58 2.13
N MET A 65 15.17 1.80 2.96
CA MET A 65 15.33 2.48 4.25
C MET A 65 16.25 1.70 5.19
N GLU A 66 16.09 0.38 5.26
CA GLU A 66 16.92 -0.50 6.10
C GLU A 66 18.37 -0.54 5.63
N GLU A 67 18.60 -0.54 4.32
CA GLU A 67 19.95 -0.52 3.72
C GLU A 67 20.75 0.72 4.15
N ILE A 68 20.10 1.87 4.30
CA ILE A 68 20.73 3.10 4.77
C ILE A 68 20.70 3.28 6.29
N GLY A 69 20.19 2.29 7.03
CA GLY A 69 20.09 2.34 8.49
C GLY A 69 19.02 3.30 9.03
N ALA A 70 18.01 3.64 8.23
CA ALA A 70 16.87 4.42 8.70
C ALA A 70 15.96 3.59 9.64
N ASP A 71 15.38 4.23 10.64
CA ASP A 71 14.46 3.56 11.56
C ASP A 71 13.12 3.25 10.89
N THR A 72 12.85 1.96 10.66
CA THR A 72 11.60 1.44 10.09
C THR A 72 10.60 0.98 11.14
N THR A 73 10.94 1.03 12.43
CA THR A 73 10.06 0.58 13.52
C THR A 73 8.68 1.24 13.48
N PRO A 74 8.56 2.58 13.25
CA PRO A 74 7.24 3.22 13.25
C PRO A 74 6.32 2.74 12.13
N VAL A 75 6.84 2.48 10.93
CA VAL A 75 6.00 2.03 9.81
C VAL A 75 5.64 0.55 9.94
N ARG A 76 6.56 -0.29 10.43
CA ARG A 76 6.29 -1.72 10.67
C ARG A 76 5.18 -1.89 11.72
N HIS A 77 5.33 -1.22 12.87
CA HIS A 77 4.31 -1.23 13.92
C HIS A 77 2.97 -0.64 13.44
N PHE A 78 2.99 0.41 12.60
CA PHE A 78 1.78 0.95 11.99
C PHE A 78 1.04 -0.09 11.15
N VAL A 79 1.73 -0.80 10.26
CA VAL A 79 1.12 -1.82 9.39
C VAL A 79 0.58 -2.99 10.20
N GLU A 80 1.30 -3.43 11.23
CA GLU A 80 0.84 -4.47 12.17
C GLU A 80 -0.48 -4.06 12.84
N LEU A 81 -0.56 -2.85 13.41
CA LEU A 81 -1.77 -2.35 14.07
C LEU A 81 -2.96 -2.27 13.10
N VAL A 82 -2.75 -1.80 11.87
CA VAL A 82 -3.81 -1.75 10.86
C VAL A 82 -4.27 -3.16 10.47
N SER A 83 -3.35 -4.12 10.33
CA SER A 83 -3.67 -5.53 10.08
C SER A 83 -4.51 -6.14 11.21
N ASP A 84 -4.27 -5.71 12.45
CA ASP A 84 -5.04 -6.15 13.63
C ASP A 84 -6.41 -5.44 13.77
N GLY A 85 -6.78 -4.60 12.80
CA GLY A 85 -8.06 -3.91 12.76
C GLY A 85 -8.11 -2.61 13.57
N VAL A 86 -6.97 -2.11 14.04
CA VAL A 86 -6.89 -0.78 14.68
C VAL A 86 -7.14 0.28 13.61
N SER A 87 -7.97 1.28 13.94
CA SER A 87 -8.25 2.39 13.01
C SER A 87 -6.96 3.10 12.59
N VAL A 88 -6.89 3.55 11.32
CA VAL A 88 -5.71 4.22 10.77
C VAL A 88 -5.25 5.39 11.64
N SER A 89 -6.16 6.24 12.11
CA SER A 89 -5.81 7.36 12.97
C SER A 89 -5.20 6.91 14.31
N ALA A 90 -5.73 5.87 14.94
CA ALA A 90 -5.16 5.35 16.19
C ALA A 90 -3.81 4.65 15.95
N ALA A 91 -3.68 3.91 14.84
CA ALA A 91 -2.44 3.24 14.47
C ALA A 91 -1.30 4.24 14.24
N LEU A 92 -1.56 5.38 13.60
CA LEU A 92 -0.56 6.45 13.41
C LEU A 92 -0.02 7.00 14.73
N GLU A 93 -0.88 7.15 15.74
CA GLU A 93 -0.48 7.65 17.06
C GLU A 93 0.28 6.59 17.86
N LEU A 94 -0.24 5.36 17.91
CA LEU A 94 0.37 4.23 18.63
C LEU A 94 1.73 3.83 18.06
N SER A 95 1.88 3.92 16.73
CA SER A 95 3.15 3.64 16.06
C SER A 95 4.17 4.76 16.15
N ARG A 96 3.77 5.93 16.68
CA ARG A 96 4.58 7.16 16.71
C ARG A 96 5.03 7.56 15.31
N ALA A 97 4.14 7.48 14.33
CA ALA A 97 4.42 7.90 12.96
C ALA A 97 4.92 9.36 12.94
N PRO A 98 5.91 9.71 12.09
CA PRO A 98 6.37 11.08 11.97
C PRO A 98 5.21 12.04 11.69
N ALA A 99 5.17 13.20 12.36
CA ALA A 99 4.01 14.10 12.29
C ALA A 99 3.60 14.51 10.86
N GLY A 100 4.59 14.68 9.97
CA GLY A 100 4.32 14.94 8.55
C GLY A 100 3.64 13.77 7.84
N ALA A 101 4.11 12.54 8.08
CA ALA A 101 3.52 11.33 7.54
C ALA A 101 2.11 11.10 8.10
N GLY A 102 1.91 11.30 9.41
CA GLY A 102 0.60 11.18 10.04
C GLY A 102 -0.42 12.19 9.51
N ARG A 103 -0.01 13.45 9.27
CA ARG A 103 -0.89 14.44 8.60
C ARG A 103 -1.23 14.04 7.17
N PHE A 104 -0.27 13.52 6.42
CA PHE A 104 -0.47 13.11 5.04
C PHE A 104 -1.51 11.98 4.95
N VAL A 105 -1.33 10.90 5.72
CA VAL A 105 -2.23 9.73 5.68
C VAL A 105 -3.65 10.10 6.15
N ARG A 106 -3.79 10.99 7.15
CA ARG A 106 -5.10 11.49 7.61
C ARG A 106 -5.84 12.37 6.60
N ALA A 107 -5.19 12.83 5.54
CA ALA A 107 -5.89 13.52 4.46
C ALA A 107 -6.65 12.53 3.56
N THR A 108 -6.29 11.24 3.61
CA THR A 108 -6.88 10.16 2.83
C THR A 108 -7.91 9.34 3.61
N PHE A 109 -7.66 9.08 4.90
CA PHE A 109 -8.48 8.25 5.81
C PHE A 109 -9.02 9.05 7.00
#